data_AF-A0A7G9L851-F1
#
_entry.id   AF-A0A7G9L851-F1
#
_cell.length_a   1.000
_cell.length_b   1.000
_cell.length_c   1.000
_cell.angle_alpha   90.00
_cell.angle_beta   90.00
_cell.angle_gamma   90.00
#
_symmetry.space_group_name_H-M   'P 1'
#
loop_
_entity.id
_entity.type
_entity.pdbx_description
1 polymer ?
#
loop_
_entity_poly.entity_id
_entity_poly.type
_entity_poly.pdbx_seq_one_letter_code
_entity_poly.pdbx_strand_id
1 'polypeptide(L)'
;MQALEKIFINTDWITILLVLLLGTIFFLKGLDAVKLKGYVFALFNKGFVENEVEENSTFPKAFQILMFLFSITVLSLVCYYCLIYFSETKIDGFYLFGITFLTVFFYFLIKRSLEYLLSLLFLIRKEVRFFLVSKSSYLYNISFYLFVSLVLLQYTKLNITFLTTFTTLLFLMRFIFHIINNKNLIFNKLFYFILYICAFEIAPLFILFKLMF
;
A
#
# COMPACT_ATOMS: atom_id res chain seq x y z
N MET A 1 -14.38 -50.13 4.61
CA MET A 1 -14.14 -48.74 5.04
C MET A 1 -12.80 -48.30 4.45
N GLN A 2 -12.82 -47.60 3.31
CA GLN A 2 -11.61 -46.97 2.79
C GLN A 2 -11.25 -45.80 3.69
N ALA A 3 -10.05 -45.84 4.26
CA ALA A 3 -9.48 -44.71 4.97
C ALA A 3 -9.41 -43.54 3.98
N LEU A 4 -10.22 -42.52 4.22
CA LEU A 4 -10.00 -41.21 3.64
C LEU A 4 -8.60 -40.78 4.08
N GLU A 5 -7.62 -40.89 3.19
CA GLU A 5 -6.34 -40.21 3.33
C GLU A 5 -6.65 -38.73 3.42
N LYS A 6 -6.79 -38.23 4.64
CA LYS A 6 -6.87 -36.82 4.94
C LYS A 6 -5.48 -36.30 4.62
N ILE A 7 -5.29 -35.82 3.39
CA ILE A 7 -4.14 -35.03 2.99
C ILE A 7 -4.11 -33.87 3.98
N PHE A 8 -3.24 -33.95 4.98
CA PHE A 8 -3.01 -32.89 5.94
C PHE A 8 -2.36 -31.75 5.16
N ILE A 9 -3.18 -30.87 4.58
CA ILE A 9 -2.71 -29.57 4.10
C ILE A 9 -2.22 -28.86 5.35
N ASN A 10 -0.90 -28.82 5.52
CA ASN A 10 -0.23 -28.21 6.66
C ASN A 10 -0.47 -26.69 6.62
N THR A 11 -1.50 -26.24 7.33
CA THR A 11 -1.88 -24.82 7.46
C THR A 11 -1.34 -24.19 8.75
N ASP A 12 -0.58 -24.95 9.55
CA ASP A 12 -0.09 -24.52 10.86
C ASP A 12 0.90 -23.35 10.76
N TRP A 13 1.64 -23.24 9.66
CA TRP A 13 2.53 -22.11 9.43
C TRP A 13 1.76 -20.79 9.20
N ILE A 14 0.55 -20.85 8.64
CA ILE A 14 -0.31 -19.68 8.42
C ILE A 14 -0.85 -19.19 9.77
N THR A 15 -1.29 -20.10 10.64
CA THR A 15 -1.79 -19.74 11.98
C THR A 15 -0.67 -19.14 12.83
N ILE A 16 0.55 -19.69 12.78
CA ILE A 16 1.73 -19.11 13.43
C ILE A 16 1.99 -17.67 12.92
N LEU A 17 1.94 -17.45 11.60
CA LEU A 17 2.10 -16.10 11.02
C LEU A 17 0.99 -15.14 11.47
N LEU A 18 -0.27 -15.56 11.52
CA LEU A 18 -1.37 -14.73 11.99
C LEU A 18 -1.20 -14.34 13.47
N VAL A 19 -0.74 -15.26 14.32
CA VAL A 19 -0.42 -14.98 15.73
C VAL A 19 0.76 -14.00 15.84
N LEU A 20 1.79 -14.17 15.01
CA LEU A 20 2.90 -13.22 14.95
C LEU A 20 2.42 -11.82 14.57
N LEU A 21 1.53 -11.70 13.59
CA LEU A 21 0.92 -10.43 13.20
C LEU A 21 0.11 -9.80 14.34
N LEU A 22 -0.68 -10.57 15.09
CA LEU A 22 -1.32 -10.06 16.31
C LEU A 22 -0.29 -9.55 17.32
N GLY A 23 0.81 -10.28 17.51
CA GLY A 23 1.93 -9.85 18.34
C GLY A 23 2.50 -8.50 17.89
N THR A 24 2.69 -8.29 16.58
CA THR A 24 3.17 -7.00 16.07
C THR A 24 2.20 -5.84 16.35
N ILE A 25 0.89 -6.08 16.31
CA ILE A 25 -0.12 -5.08 16.68
C ILE A 25 -0.02 -4.72 18.17
N PHE A 26 0.21 -5.72 19.02
CA PHE A 26 0.44 -5.49 20.45
C PHE A 26 1.71 -4.63 20.69
N PHE A 27 2.81 -4.92 20.00
CA PHE A 27 4.02 -4.09 20.07
C PHE A 27 3.78 -2.66 19.56
N LEU A 28 3.04 -2.48 18.46
CA LEU A 28 2.67 -1.14 17.95
C LEU A 28 1.87 -0.35 18.98
N LYS A 29 0.93 -1.01 19.67
CA LYS A 29 0.14 -0.39 20.74
C LYS A 29 1.01 0.03 21.93
N GLY A 30 2.04 -0.75 22.25
CA GLY A 30 3.01 -0.43 23.30
C GLY A 30 3.93 0.74 22.95
N LEU A 31 4.24 0.94 21.67
CA LEU A 31 5.02 2.09 21.20
C LEU A 31 4.21 3.39 21.23
N ASP A 32 3.09 3.44 20.50
CA ASP A 32 2.25 4.64 20.38
C ASP A 32 0.79 4.28 20.09
N ALA A 33 -0.02 4.12 21.13
CA ALA A 33 -1.45 3.76 20.98
C ALA A 33 -2.27 4.82 20.23
N VAL A 34 -1.96 6.11 20.41
CA VAL A 34 -2.65 7.21 19.73
C VAL A 34 -2.38 7.17 18.23
N LYS A 35 -1.12 6.97 17.84
CA LYS A 35 -0.73 6.85 16.42
C LYS A 35 -1.33 5.61 15.78
N LEU A 36 -1.31 4.46 16.47
CA LEU A 36 -1.96 3.25 15.99
C LEU A 36 -3.44 3.48 15.67
N LYS A 37 -4.19 4.11 16.58
CA LYS A 37 -5.60 4.47 16.34
C LYS A 37 -5.74 5.40 15.13
N GLY A 38 -4.85 6.38 15.00
CA GLY A 38 -4.80 7.27 13.83
C GLY A 38 -4.64 6.51 12.51
N TYR A 39 -3.70 5.58 12.42
CA TYR A 39 -3.46 4.78 11.22
C TYR A 39 -4.63 3.82 10.91
N VAL A 40 -5.25 3.22 11.92
CA VAL A 40 -6.46 2.36 11.76
C VAL A 40 -7.65 3.14 11.19
N PHE A 41 -7.73 4.45 11.41
CA PHE A 41 -8.80 5.31 10.88
C PHE A 41 -8.34 6.32 9.82
N ALA A 42 -7.10 6.20 9.31
CA ALA A 42 -6.50 7.16 8.40
C ALA A 42 -7.32 7.44 7.11
N LEU A 43 -8.05 6.46 6.57
CA LEU A 43 -8.92 6.69 5.40
C LEU A 43 -10.03 7.72 5.67
N PHE A 44 -10.56 7.75 6.90
CA PHE A 44 -11.68 8.61 7.30
C PHE A 44 -11.22 9.85 8.06
N ASN A 45 -10.03 9.82 8.66
CA ASN A 45 -9.50 10.91 9.47
C ASN A 45 -8.41 11.69 8.73
N LYS A 46 -8.83 12.68 7.93
CA LYS A 46 -7.91 13.57 7.20
C LYS A 46 -7.01 14.38 8.13
N GLY A 47 -7.54 14.87 9.26
CA GLY A 47 -6.77 15.66 10.23
C GLY A 47 -5.60 14.88 10.83
N PHE A 48 -5.72 13.56 11.00
CA PHE A 48 -4.59 12.73 11.42
C PHE A 48 -3.46 12.72 10.37
N VAL A 49 -3.80 12.61 9.08
CA VAL A 49 -2.82 12.60 7.98
C VAL A 49 -2.13 13.96 7.86
N GLU A 50 -2.85 15.05 8.08
CA GLU A 50 -2.29 16.41 8.11
C GLU A 50 -1.28 16.58 9.26
N ASN A 51 -1.64 16.13 10.47
CA ASN A 51 -0.74 16.18 11.63
C ASN A 51 0.55 15.35 11.42
N GLU A 52 0.46 14.17 10.79
CA GLU A 52 1.64 13.34 10.47
C GLU A 52 2.54 14.00 9.41
N VAL A 53 1.97 14.81 8.51
CA VAL A 53 2.74 15.59 7.53
C VAL A 53 3.52 16.72 8.20
N GLU A 54 2.93 17.35 9.22
CA GLU A 54 3.56 18.42 10.01
C GLU A 54 4.69 17.91 10.91
N GLU A 55 4.60 16.67 11.41
CA GLU A 55 5.57 16.06 12.34
C GLU A 55 6.98 15.87 11.73
N ASN A 56 7.17 16.15 10.43
CA ASN A 56 8.45 16.45 9.77
C ASN A 56 9.63 15.50 10.04
N SER A 57 9.38 14.21 10.30
CA SER A 57 10.48 13.25 10.49
C SER A 57 11.13 12.88 9.16
N THR A 58 12.41 13.25 8.99
CA THR A 58 13.18 12.94 7.77
C THR A 58 13.54 11.45 7.67
N PHE A 59 13.55 10.76 8.81
CA PHE A 59 13.81 9.32 8.89
C PHE A 59 12.59 8.56 9.43
N PRO A 60 12.31 7.35 8.91
CA PRO A 60 11.22 6.53 9.40
C PRO A 60 11.50 6.14 10.85
N LYS A 61 10.61 6.55 11.77
CA LYS A 61 10.66 6.14 13.17
C LYS A 61 10.44 4.63 13.28
N ALA A 62 10.89 4.02 14.39
CA ALA A 62 10.71 2.59 14.65
C ALA A 62 9.26 2.12 14.44
N PHE A 63 8.29 2.94 14.85
CA PHE A 63 6.86 2.72 14.63
C PHE A 63 6.51 2.55 13.13
N GLN A 64 6.99 3.45 12.26
CA GLN A 64 6.70 3.40 10.82
C GLN A 64 7.37 2.20 10.13
N ILE A 65 8.56 1.80 10.59
CA ILE A 65 9.24 0.60 10.08
C ILE A 65 8.44 -0.65 10.43
N LEU A 66 7.97 -0.74 11.68
CA LEU A 66 7.20 -1.89 12.15
C LEU A 66 5.83 -1.97 11.47
N MET A 67 5.17 -0.83 11.28
CA MET A 67 3.96 -0.69 10.44
C MET A 67 4.18 -1.13 9.00
N PHE A 68 5.32 -0.75 8.41
CA PHE A 68 5.68 -1.15 7.05
C PHE A 68 5.84 -2.67 6.95
N LEU A 69 6.58 -3.28 7.86
CA LEU A 69 6.74 -4.74 7.90
C LEU A 69 5.40 -5.46 8.04
N PHE A 70 4.56 -5.04 8.99
CA PHE A 70 3.21 -5.58 9.17
C PHE A 70 2.40 -5.51 7.87
N SER A 71 2.40 -4.35 7.21
CA SER A 71 1.61 -4.17 5.99
C SER A 71 2.09 -5.05 4.83
N ILE A 72 3.40 -5.26 4.70
CA ILE A 72 3.97 -6.13 3.66
C ILE A 72 3.64 -7.59 3.91
N THR A 73 3.76 -8.05 5.16
CA THR A 73 3.41 -9.43 5.53
C THR A 73 1.93 -9.74 5.30
N VAL A 74 1.04 -8.78 5.54
CA VAL A 74 -0.39 -8.95 5.24
C VAL A 74 -0.64 -8.97 3.74
N LEU A 75 -0.04 -8.05 2.99
CA LEU A 75 -0.17 -8.00 1.54
C LEU A 75 0.40 -9.25 0.86
N SER A 76 1.52 -9.78 1.35
CA SER A 76 2.11 -11.01 0.82
C SER A 76 1.22 -12.23 1.08
N LEU A 77 0.57 -12.33 2.25
CA LEU A 77 -0.42 -13.38 2.53
C LEU A 77 -1.62 -13.30 1.58
N VAL A 78 -2.14 -12.09 1.34
CA VAL A 78 -3.22 -11.89 0.36
C VAL A 78 -2.76 -12.31 -1.04
N CYS A 79 -1.58 -11.87 -1.48
CA CYS A 79 -1.02 -12.25 -2.78
C CYS A 79 -0.80 -13.77 -2.89
N TYR A 80 -0.34 -14.42 -1.82
CA TYR A 80 -0.18 -15.87 -1.75
C TYR A 80 -1.51 -16.60 -2.01
N TYR A 81 -2.58 -16.23 -1.30
CA TYR A 81 -3.91 -16.82 -1.53
C TYR A 81 -4.45 -16.53 -2.94
N CYS A 82 -4.22 -15.32 -3.48
CA CYS A 82 -4.59 -15.00 -4.86
C CYS A 82 -3.84 -15.88 -5.87
N LEU A 83 -2.53 -16.09 -5.69
CA LEU A 83 -1.72 -16.88 -6.62
C LEU A 83 -2.15 -18.34 -6.65
N ILE A 84 -2.41 -18.95 -5.50
CA ILE A 84 -2.93 -20.32 -5.43
C ILE A 84 -4.27 -20.43 -6.16
N TYR A 85 -5.15 -19.46 -5.95
CA TYR A 85 -6.48 -19.46 -6.55
C TYR A 85 -6.46 -19.28 -8.08
N PHE A 86 -5.60 -18.40 -8.60
CA PHE A 86 -5.58 -18.08 -10.04
C PHE A 86 -4.68 -18.99 -10.87
N SER A 87 -3.59 -19.49 -10.30
CA SER A 87 -2.55 -20.20 -11.06
C SER A 87 -2.61 -21.72 -10.91
N GLU A 88 -3.59 -22.26 -10.17
CA GLU A 88 -3.76 -23.70 -9.88
C GLU A 88 -2.42 -24.40 -9.60
N THR A 89 -1.53 -23.71 -8.89
CA THR A 89 -0.13 -24.14 -8.73
C THR A 89 -0.08 -25.36 -7.82
N LYS A 90 0.60 -26.42 -8.27
CA LYS A 90 0.80 -27.64 -7.46
C LYS A 90 1.83 -27.48 -6.34
N ILE A 91 2.45 -26.29 -6.22
CA ILE A 91 3.47 -25.99 -5.20
C ILE A 91 2.82 -25.15 -4.11
N ASP A 92 2.22 -25.82 -3.13
CA ASP A 92 1.64 -25.17 -1.97
C ASP A 92 2.58 -25.28 -0.76
N GLY A 93 2.73 -24.18 -0.02
CA GLY A 93 3.39 -24.18 1.28
C GLY A 93 4.25 -22.95 1.56
N PHE A 94 4.99 -23.03 2.67
CA PHE A 94 5.82 -21.95 3.21
C PHE A 94 6.87 -21.43 2.22
N TYR A 95 7.41 -22.29 1.36
CA TYR A 95 8.40 -21.88 0.34
C TYR A 95 7.81 -20.89 -0.68
N LEU A 96 6.62 -21.18 -1.22
CA LEU A 96 5.95 -20.27 -2.14
C LEU A 96 5.61 -18.96 -1.44
N PHE A 97 5.13 -19.02 -0.19
CA PHE A 97 4.94 -17.82 0.63
C PHE A 97 6.24 -17.00 0.78
N GLY A 98 7.37 -17.63 1.09
CA GLY A 98 8.66 -16.95 1.22
C GLY A 98 9.08 -16.19 -0.04
N ILE A 99 8.90 -16.81 -1.22
CA ILE A 99 9.15 -16.14 -2.51
C ILE A 99 8.20 -14.95 -2.69
N THR A 100 6.90 -15.13 -2.45
CA THR A 100 5.91 -14.06 -2.60
C THR A 100 6.15 -12.91 -1.62
N PHE A 101 6.59 -13.21 -0.40
CA PHE A 101 6.95 -12.20 0.58
C PHE A 101 8.14 -11.36 0.12
N LEU A 102 9.22 -12.02 -0.34
CA LEU A 102 10.41 -11.32 -0.84
C LEU A 102 10.09 -10.45 -2.06
N THR A 103 9.31 -10.96 -3.03
CA THR A 103 8.94 -10.18 -4.22
C THR A 103 8.13 -8.94 -3.86
N VAL A 104 7.12 -9.07 -2.99
CA VAL A 104 6.31 -7.93 -2.52
C VAL A 104 7.18 -6.95 -1.73
N PHE A 105 8.05 -7.44 -0.84
CA PHE A 105 8.96 -6.61 -0.05
C PHE A 105 9.88 -5.75 -0.92
N PHE A 106 10.59 -6.37 -1.87
CA PHE A 106 11.48 -5.65 -2.78
C PHE A 106 10.73 -4.70 -3.70
N TYR A 107 9.57 -5.10 -4.22
CA TYR A 107 8.74 -4.21 -5.04
C TYR A 107 8.39 -2.93 -4.28
N PHE A 108 7.91 -3.03 -3.04
CA PHE A 108 7.55 -1.85 -2.25
C PHE A 108 8.75 -1.02 -1.82
N LEU A 109 9.89 -1.66 -1.51
CA LEU A 109 11.13 -0.95 -1.20
C LEU A 109 11.64 -0.12 -2.38
N ILE A 110 11.77 -0.74 -3.56
CA ILE A 110 12.24 -0.07 -4.78
C ILE A 110 11.27 1.04 -5.17
N LYS A 111 9.96 0.78 -5.08
CA LYS A 111 8.95 1.79 -5.38
C LYS A 111 9.05 2.99 -4.45
N ARG A 112 9.19 2.77 -3.14
CA ARG A 112 9.31 3.85 -2.14
C ARG A 112 10.61 4.64 -2.32
N SER A 113 11.72 3.98 -2.63
CA SER A 113 13.00 4.66 -2.85
C SER A 113 12.97 5.51 -4.13
N LEU A 114 12.40 5.00 -5.22
CA LEU A 114 12.22 5.76 -6.46
C LEU A 114 11.35 7.00 -6.25
N GLU A 115 10.23 6.88 -5.55
CA GLU A 115 9.34 8.02 -5.26
C GLU A 115 10.04 9.11 -4.44
N TYR A 116 10.85 8.72 -3.45
CA TYR A 116 11.64 9.64 -2.66
C TYR A 116 12.75 10.33 -3.50
N LEU A 117 13.48 9.56 -4.31
CA LEU A 117 14.53 10.07 -5.20
C LEU A 117 13.98 11.07 -6.22
N LEU A 118 12.84 10.75 -6.85
CA LEU A 118 12.17 11.65 -7.79
C LEU A 118 11.73 12.94 -7.09
N SER A 119 11.16 12.83 -5.89
CA SER A 119 10.77 14.00 -5.10
C SER A 119 11.95 14.90 -4.73
N LEU A 120 13.15 14.34 -4.59
CA LEU A 120 14.38 15.08 -4.29
C LEU A 120 14.95 15.72 -5.56
N LEU A 121 15.01 14.97 -6.66
CA LEU A 121 15.53 15.42 -7.96
C LEU A 121 14.76 16.63 -8.49
N PHE A 122 13.43 16.61 -8.40
CA PHE A 122 12.58 17.70 -8.88
C PHE A 122 12.42 18.85 -7.87
N LEU A 123 13.04 18.78 -6.68
CA LEU A 123 12.88 19.75 -5.58
C LEU A 123 11.41 20.01 -5.13
N ILE A 124 10.46 19.18 -5.53
CA ILE A 124 9.02 19.29 -5.20
C ILE A 124 8.63 18.61 -3.88
N ARG A 125 9.61 18.38 -2.99
CA ARG A 125 9.39 17.64 -1.73
C ARG A 125 8.28 18.20 -0.86
N LYS A 126 8.14 19.53 -0.76
CA LYS A 126 7.10 20.15 0.07
C LYS A 126 5.70 19.87 -0.47
N GLU A 127 5.53 20.02 -1.78
CA GLU A 127 4.26 19.82 -2.48
C GLU A 127 3.80 18.34 -2.47
N VAL A 128 4.74 17.42 -2.69
CA VAL A 128 4.43 15.99 -2.83
C VAL A 128 4.42 15.25 -1.48
N ARG A 129 4.90 15.87 -0.39
CA ARG A 129 4.95 15.23 0.93
C ARG A 129 3.58 14.78 1.43
N PHE A 130 2.57 15.65 1.33
CA PHE A 130 1.22 15.31 1.77
C PHE A 130 0.71 14.04 1.06
N PHE A 131 0.93 13.99 -0.25
CA PHE A 131 0.57 12.85 -1.09
C PHE A 131 1.29 11.56 -0.67
N LEU A 132 2.62 11.62 -0.43
CA LEU A 132 3.40 10.44 -0.03
C LEU A 132 2.98 9.91 1.35
N VAL A 133 2.78 10.79 2.33
CA VAL A 133 2.35 10.40 3.68
C VAL A 133 0.92 9.84 3.66
N SER A 134 0.00 10.50 2.95
CA SER A 134 -1.37 10.02 2.74
C SER A 134 -1.38 8.63 2.09
N LYS A 135 -0.57 8.43 1.05
CA LYS A 135 -0.47 7.16 0.32
C LYS A 135 0.00 5.99 1.19
N SER A 136 1.00 6.22 2.03
CA SER A 136 1.49 5.22 3.00
C SER A 136 0.46 4.96 4.10
N SER A 137 -0.14 6.02 4.65
CA SER A 137 -1.14 5.92 5.72
C SER A 137 -2.38 5.12 5.28
N TYR A 138 -2.85 5.33 4.05
CA TYR A 138 -3.99 4.57 3.51
C TYR A 138 -3.64 3.10 3.24
N LEU A 139 -2.39 2.80 2.85
CA LEU A 139 -1.96 1.41 2.70
C LEU A 139 -1.95 0.69 4.06
N TYR A 140 -1.41 1.34 5.09
CA TYR A 140 -1.41 0.81 6.46
C TYR A 140 -2.82 0.57 6.98
N ASN A 141 -3.72 1.52 6.74
CA ASN A 141 -5.14 1.38 7.07
C ASN A 141 -5.76 0.13 6.43
N ILE A 142 -5.60 -0.04 5.12
CA ILE A 142 -6.12 -1.20 4.38
C ILE A 142 -5.50 -2.50 4.88
N SER A 143 -4.21 -2.50 5.24
CA SER A 143 -3.56 -3.70 5.77
C SER A 143 -4.20 -4.17 7.08
N PHE A 144 -4.73 -3.29 7.93
CA PHE A 144 -5.50 -3.72 9.10
C PHE A 144 -6.82 -4.39 8.72
N TYR A 145 -7.58 -3.82 7.77
CA TYR A 145 -8.82 -4.44 7.30
C TYR A 145 -8.57 -5.78 6.60
N LEU A 146 -7.51 -5.87 5.80
CA LEU A 146 -7.08 -7.12 5.16
C LEU A 146 -6.65 -8.16 6.18
N PHE A 147 -5.95 -7.76 7.24
CA PHE A 147 -5.58 -8.67 8.31
C PHE A 147 -6.82 -9.30 8.97
N VAL A 148 -7.85 -8.50 9.29
CA VAL A 148 -9.12 -9.04 9.81
C VAL A 148 -9.78 -10.00 8.80
N SER A 149 -9.77 -9.64 7.51
CA SER A 149 -10.30 -10.50 6.45
C SER A 149 -9.57 -11.84 6.34
N LEU A 150 -8.23 -11.85 6.48
CA LEU A 150 -7.42 -13.08 6.48
C LEU A 150 -7.73 -13.97 7.68
N VAL A 151 -7.89 -13.39 8.88
CA VAL A 151 -8.30 -14.14 10.08
C VAL A 151 -9.68 -14.77 9.87
N LEU A 152 -10.64 -14.01 9.33
CA LEU A 152 -11.97 -14.53 9.01
C LEU A 152 -11.90 -15.66 7.98
N LEU A 153 -11.09 -15.53 6.94
CA LEU A 153 -10.91 -16.57 5.93
C LEU A 153 -10.35 -17.88 6.54
N GLN A 154 -9.37 -17.78 7.43
CA GLN A 154 -8.71 -18.96 8.00
C GLN A 154 -9.60 -19.74 8.98
N TYR A 155 -10.40 -19.04 9.79
CA TYR A 155 -11.19 -19.67 10.86
C TYR A 155 -12.68 -19.81 10.53
N THR A 156 -13.13 -19.34 9.36
CA THR A 156 -14.50 -19.47 8.88
C THR A 156 -14.53 -20.24 7.57
N LYS A 157 -15.66 -20.83 7.18
CA LYS A 157 -15.84 -21.50 5.88
C LYS A 157 -16.02 -20.52 4.71
N LEU A 158 -15.33 -19.37 4.75
CA LEU A 158 -15.40 -18.37 3.69
C LEU A 158 -14.51 -18.78 2.51
N ASN A 159 -14.94 -18.49 1.30
CA ASN A 159 -14.20 -18.84 0.09
C ASN A 159 -13.12 -17.80 -0.21
N ILE A 160 -12.07 -18.20 -0.95
CA ILE A 160 -11.02 -17.29 -1.41
C ILE A 160 -11.58 -16.16 -2.29
N THR A 161 -12.71 -16.40 -2.99
CA THR A 161 -13.45 -15.37 -3.73
C THR A 161 -13.93 -14.21 -2.86
N PHE A 162 -14.23 -14.45 -1.58
CA PHE A 162 -14.54 -13.38 -0.64
C PHE A 162 -13.31 -12.49 -0.37
N LEU A 163 -12.13 -13.09 -0.18
CA LEU A 163 -10.89 -12.34 0.03
C LEU A 163 -10.54 -11.48 -1.21
N THR A 164 -10.63 -12.05 -2.42
CA THR A 164 -10.31 -11.32 -3.65
C THR A 164 -11.31 -10.19 -3.93
N THR A 165 -12.60 -10.39 -3.69
CA THR A 165 -13.61 -9.33 -3.84
C THR A 165 -13.47 -8.24 -2.77
N PHE A 166 -13.19 -8.60 -1.52
CA PHE A 166 -12.97 -7.63 -0.44
C PHE A 166 -11.69 -6.80 -0.66
N THR A 167 -10.59 -7.44 -1.07
CA THR A 167 -9.33 -6.75 -1.37
C THR A 167 -9.49 -5.75 -2.51
N THR A 168 -10.10 -6.15 -3.61
CA THR A 168 -10.37 -5.27 -4.76
C THR A 168 -11.23 -4.06 -4.37
N LEU A 169 -12.28 -4.27 -3.58
CA LEU A 169 -13.11 -3.18 -3.06
C LEU A 169 -12.29 -2.20 -2.20
N LEU A 170 -11.45 -2.68 -1.28
CA LEU A 170 -10.63 -1.80 -0.44
C LEU A 170 -9.61 -0.99 -1.26
N PHE A 171 -9.00 -1.59 -2.29
CA PHE A 171 -8.10 -0.86 -3.18
C PHE A 171 -8.83 0.18 -4.06
N LEU A 172 -10.06 -0.11 -4.49
CA LEU A 172 -10.91 0.87 -5.18
C LEU A 172 -11.26 2.05 -4.26
N MET A 173 -11.65 1.78 -3.01
CA MET A 173 -11.93 2.84 -2.03
C MET A 173 -10.70 3.72 -1.83
N ARG A 174 -9.52 3.12 -1.66
CA ARG A 174 -8.25 3.87 -1.57
C ARG A 174 -8.05 4.81 -2.75
N PHE A 175 -8.26 4.32 -3.97
CA PHE A 175 -8.07 5.11 -5.19
C PHE A 175 -9.01 6.32 -5.21
N ILE A 176 -10.29 6.11 -4.87
CA ILE A 176 -11.29 7.17 -4.76
C ILE A 176 -10.88 8.22 -3.71
N PHE A 177 -10.53 7.79 -2.49
CA PHE A 177 -10.10 8.70 -1.42
C PHE A 177 -8.85 9.50 -1.81
N HIS A 178 -7.93 8.87 -2.54
CA HIS A 178 -6.72 9.53 -2.99
C HIS A 178 -7.01 10.65 -3.99
N ILE A 179 -7.93 10.44 -4.94
CA ILE A 179 -8.37 11.46 -5.90
C ILE A 179 -9.10 12.59 -5.17
N ILE A 180 -10.04 12.26 -4.28
CA ILE A 180 -10.83 13.28 -3.56
C ILE A 180 -9.94 14.15 -2.69
N ASN A 181 -9.00 13.54 -1.94
CA ASN A 181 -8.18 14.29 -0.98
C ASN A 181 -7.07 15.12 -1.63
N ASN A 182 -6.65 14.76 -2.85
CA ASN A 182 -5.57 15.46 -3.57
C ASN A 182 -6.08 16.25 -4.78
N LYS A 183 -7.41 16.43 -4.93
CA LYS A 183 -8.04 17.04 -6.10
C LYS A 183 -7.43 18.39 -6.46
N ASN A 184 -7.25 19.28 -5.48
CA ASN A 184 -6.73 20.63 -5.73
C ASN A 184 -5.28 20.61 -6.23
N LEU A 185 -4.47 19.68 -5.73
CA LEU A 185 -3.05 19.55 -6.11
C LEU A 185 -2.91 18.97 -7.51
N ILE A 186 -3.72 17.94 -7.83
CA ILE A 186 -3.74 17.26 -9.13
C ILE A 186 -4.24 18.20 -10.24
N PHE A 187 -5.39 18.86 -10.04
CA PHE A 187 -5.99 19.70 -11.08
C PHE A 187 -5.20 20.97 -11.36
N ASN A 188 -4.65 21.62 -10.32
CA ASN A 188 -3.91 22.86 -10.52
C ASN A 188 -2.59 22.60 -11.27
N LYS A 189 -1.85 21.54 -10.93
CA LYS A 189 -0.58 21.21 -11.61
C LYS A 189 -0.77 20.60 -13.00
N LEU A 190 -1.83 19.82 -13.24
CA LEU A 190 -2.17 19.32 -14.58
C LEU A 190 -2.48 20.46 -15.55
N PHE A 191 -3.17 21.51 -15.09
CA PHE A 191 -3.44 22.69 -15.91
C PHE A 191 -2.14 23.39 -16.36
N TYR A 192 -1.18 23.60 -15.44
CA TYR A 192 0.13 24.16 -15.79
C TYR A 192 0.94 23.27 -16.72
N PHE A 193 0.83 21.94 -16.59
CA PHE A 193 1.49 21.01 -17.49
C PHE A 193 0.95 21.12 -18.92
N ILE A 194 -0.37 21.20 -19.08
CA ILE A 194 -1.01 21.41 -20.38
C ILE A 194 -0.57 22.75 -20.96
N LEU A 195 -0.60 23.83 -20.16
CA LEU A 195 -0.15 25.16 -20.59
C LEU A 195 1.33 25.15 -21.05
N TYR A 196 2.19 24.38 -20.38
CA TYR A 196 3.60 24.24 -20.76
C TYR A 196 3.76 23.52 -22.11
N ILE A 197 2.98 22.45 -22.36
CA ILE A 197 2.95 21.79 -23.67
C ILE A 197 2.47 22.77 -24.75
N CYS A 198 1.42 23.54 -24.48
CA CYS A 198 0.93 24.55 -25.42
C CYS A 198 2.00 25.63 -25.70
N ALA A 199 2.71 26.11 -24.68
CA ALA A 199 3.79 27.08 -24.87
C ALA A 199 4.96 26.50 -25.68
N PHE A 200 5.27 25.20 -25.49
CA PHE A 200 6.29 24.50 -26.26
C PHE A 200 5.92 24.35 -27.74
N GLU A 201 4.64 24.20 -28.06
CA GLU A 201 4.15 24.17 -29.44
C GLU A 201 4.24 25.54 -30.13
N ILE A 202 3.96 26.62 -29.40
CA ILE A 202 3.97 28.01 -29.93
C ILE A 202 5.40 28.57 -30.05
N ALA A 203 6.32 28.18 -29.17
CA ALA A 203 7.70 28.67 -29.17
C ALA A 203 8.46 28.52 -30.51
N PRO A 204 8.49 27.35 -31.18
CA PRO A 204 9.16 27.19 -32.47
C PRO A 204 8.50 28.02 -33.58
N LEU A 205 7.16 28.14 -33.58
CA LEU A 205 6.43 29.01 -34.51
C LEU A 205 6.85 30.48 -34.37
N PHE A 206 7.02 30.95 -33.13
CA PHE A 206 7.46 32.32 -32.85
C PHE A 206 8.91 32.57 -33.29
N ILE A 207 9.82 31.60 -33.10
CA ILE A 207 11.21 31.68 -33.55
C ILE A 207 11.29 31.72 -35.08
N LEU A 208 10.48 30.90 -35.78
CA LEU A 208 10.45 30.85 -37.24
C LEU A 208 9.96 32.18 -37.83
N PHE A 209 8.92 32.77 -37.23
CA PHE A 209 8.41 34.09 -37.64
C PHE A 209 9.48 35.19 -37.50
N LYS A 210 10.27 35.17 -36.41
CA LYS A 210 11.37 36.12 -36.19
C LYS A 210 12.60 35.91 -37.08
N LEU A 211 12.76 34.73 -37.68
CA LEU A 211 13.85 34.46 -38.62
C LEU A 211 13.47 34.81 -40.06
N MET A 212 12.17 34.77 -40.39
CA MET A 212 11.66 35.11 -41.72
C MET A 212 11.41 36.62 -41.91
N PHE A 213 11.23 37.38 -40.82
CA PHE A 213 10.93 38.81 -40.80
C PHE A 213 11.97 39.56 -39.97
#